data_AF-A0A6A6IW52-F1
#
_entry.id   AF-A0A6A6IW52-F1
#
_cell.length_a   1.000
_cell.length_b   1.000
_cell.length_c   1.000
_cell.angle_alpha   90.00
_cell.angle_beta   90.00
_cell.angle_gamma   90.00
#
_symmetry.space_group_name_H-M   'P 1'
#
loop_
_entity.id
_entity.type
_entity.pdbx_description
1 polymer ?
#
loop_
_entity_poly.entity_id
_entity_poly.type
_entity_poly.pdbx_seq_one_letter_code
_entity_poly.pdbx_strand_id
1 'polypeptide(L)'
;MLALQSLPASRSLPSKRGNPALFNDLLSLNSAIFSGNFDTARIRPLLDAVLNKEPDEVIWDAVYDAVTESTPPPRPASSIQQTPWLHNTGSFANSTEHRKYVDGVLREELGQLYVEVPGFFEAYFGSVPGLELVAQAVFDKCKEGDNPLYREESGCQGRNGSLM
;
A
#
# COMPACT_ATOMS: atom_id res chain seq x y z
N MET A 1 6.28 5.17 22.65
CA MET A 1 5.27 5.38 21.59
C MET A 1 3.94 4.71 21.88
N LEU A 2 3.87 3.37 22.05
CA LEU A 2 2.62 2.67 22.35
C LEU A 2 1.91 3.16 23.63
N ALA A 3 2.68 3.54 24.67
CA ALA A 3 2.12 4.08 25.90
C ALA A 3 1.28 5.36 25.67
N LEU A 4 1.78 6.32 24.88
CA LEU A 4 1.05 7.57 24.56
C LEU A 4 -0.23 7.30 23.75
N GLN A 5 -0.21 6.32 22.83
CA GLN A 5 -1.38 5.93 22.04
C GLN A 5 -2.49 5.29 22.88
N SER A 6 -2.14 4.66 24.01
CA SER A 6 -3.11 4.04 24.91
C SER A 6 -3.87 5.04 25.79
N LEU A 7 -3.36 6.26 25.93
CA LEU A 7 -3.97 7.28 26.77
C LEU A 7 -5.27 7.82 26.15
N PRO A 8 -6.37 7.94 26.92
CA PRO A 8 -7.60 8.57 26.44
C PRO A 8 -7.37 9.99 25.88
N ALA A 9 -6.43 10.73 26.50
CA ALA A 9 -6.02 12.06 26.06
C ALA A 9 -5.61 12.12 24.58
N SER A 10 -4.97 11.06 24.04
CA SER A 10 -4.58 11.02 22.62
C SER A 10 -5.78 11.08 21.65
N ARG A 11 -6.95 10.62 22.08
CA ARG A 11 -8.20 10.66 21.29
C ARG A 11 -9.02 11.93 21.54
N SER A 12 -8.75 12.63 22.63
CA SER A 12 -9.43 13.88 22.99
C SER A 12 -8.68 15.12 22.51
N LEU A 13 -7.36 15.04 22.34
CA LEU A 13 -6.52 16.14 21.90
C LEU A 13 -6.61 16.34 20.38
N PRO A 14 -6.75 17.59 19.90
CA PRO A 14 -6.86 17.89 18.48
C PRO A 14 -5.53 17.64 17.75
N SER A 15 -5.59 17.30 16.47
CA SER A 15 -4.38 17.26 15.64
C SER A 15 -3.95 18.67 15.21
N LYS A 16 -2.64 18.93 15.17
CA LYS A 16 -2.08 20.12 14.49
C LYS A 16 -1.97 19.94 12.95
N ARG A 17 -2.24 18.73 12.43
CA ARG A 17 -2.14 18.37 11.00
C ARG A 17 -3.47 18.27 10.28
N GLY A 18 -4.57 18.66 10.92
CA GLY A 18 -5.91 18.53 10.35
C GLY A 18 -6.49 17.12 10.41
N ASN A 19 -5.85 16.18 11.11
CA ASN A 19 -6.44 14.88 11.41
C ASN A 19 -7.52 15.00 12.52
N PRO A 20 -8.43 14.01 12.64
CA PRO A 20 -9.50 14.07 13.63
C PRO A 20 -9.03 14.14 15.09
N ALA A 21 -7.84 13.62 15.39
CA ALA A 21 -7.26 13.55 16.73
C ALA A 21 -5.75 13.33 16.67
N LEU A 22 -5.04 13.72 17.72
CA LEU A 22 -3.61 13.50 17.93
C LEU A 22 -3.21 12.02 17.82
N PHE A 23 -4.13 11.11 18.15
CA PHE A 23 -3.97 9.67 17.97
C PHE A 23 -3.54 9.27 16.54
N ASN A 24 -4.10 9.91 15.52
CA ASN A 24 -3.75 9.62 14.11
C ASN A 24 -2.33 10.11 13.76
N ASP A 25 -1.91 11.22 14.36
CA ASP A 25 -0.54 11.73 14.19
C ASP A 25 0.48 10.80 14.86
N LEU A 26 0.13 10.26 16.04
CA LEU A 26 0.94 9.27 16.75
C LEU A 26 1.03 7.94 15.99
N LEU A 27 -0.04 7.48 15.35
CA LEU A 27 -0.01 6.30 14.47
C LEU A 27 0.93 6.51 13.28
N SER A 28 0.86 7.69 12.66
CA SER A 28 1.72 8.07 11.53
C SER A 28 3.19 8.11 11.94
N LEU A 29 3.50 8.70 13.10
CA LEU A 29 4.85 8.72 13.65
C LEU A 29 5.35 7.30 13.98
N ASN A 30 4.48 6.42 14.49
CA ASN A 30 4.83 5.02 14.76
C ASN A 30 5.24 4.30 13.48
N SER A 31 4.46 4.47 12.41
CA SER A 31 4.77 3.93 11.07
C SER A 31 6.09 4.48 10.51
N ALA A 32 6.35 5.78 10.68
CA ALA A 32 7.61 6.41 10.28
C ALA A 32 8.83 5.83 11.02
N ILE A 33 8.69 5.53 12.32
CA ILE A 33 9.73 4.89 13.12
C ILE A 33 10.04 3.48 12.60
N PHE A 34 9.02 2.66 12.38
CA PHE A 34 9.20 1.28 11.88
C PHE A 34 9.75 1.21 10.46
N SER A 35 9.48 2.22 9.63
CA SER A 35 10.03 2.32 8.27
C SER A 35 11.43 2.96 8.20
N GLY A 36 12.00 3.37 9.35
CA GLY A 36 13.30 4.04 9.41
C GLY A 36 13.29 5.46 8.81
N ASN A 37 12.12 5.99 8.44
CA ASN A 37 11.96 7.28 7.79
C ASN A 37 11.49 8.34 8.81
N PHE A 38 12.26 8.51 9.90
CA PHE A 38 11.96 9.48 10.94
C PHE A 38 13.20 10.25 11.38
N ASP A 39 13.00 11.50 11.82
CA ASP A 39 14.06 12.34 12.34
C ASP A 39 14.27 12.05 13.84
N THR A 40 15.41 11.45 14.18
CA THR A 40 15.77 11.12 15.56
C THR A 40 15.97 12.37 16.42
N ALA A 41 16.38 13.50 15.83
CA ALA A 41 16.57 14.75 16.54
C ALA A 41 15.24 15.29 17.12
N ARG A 42 14.10 14.90 16.56
CA ARG A 42 12.77 15.30 17.03
C ARG A 42 12.18 14.43 18.12
N ILE A 43 12.59 13.16 18.18
CA ILE A 43 12.17 12.26 19.26
C ILE A 43 12.96 12.54 20.55
N ARG A 44 14.19 13.06 20.41
CA ARG A 44 15.07 13.35 21.54
C ARG A 44 14.43 14.30 22.59
N PRO A 45 13.86 15.46 22.23
CA PRO A 45 13.18 16.33 23.20
C PRO A 45 12.04 15.64 23.96
N LEU A 46 11.26 14.78 23.29
CA LEU A 46 10.20 14.01 23.93
C LEU A 46 10.77 12.98 24.92
N LEU A 47 11.85 12.29 24.56
CA LEU A 47 12.52 11.36 25.46
C LEU A 47 13.12 12.08 26.67
N ASP A 48 13.76 13.22 26.45
CA ASP A 48 14.34 14.04 27.52
C ASP A 48 13.24 14.54 28.47
N ALA A 49 12.10 15.02 27.96
CA ALA A 49 10.97 15.46 28.78
C ALA A 49 10.40 14.32 29.66
N VAL A 50 10.24 13.12 29.09
CA VAL A 50 9.74 11.96 29.83
C VAL A 50 10.76 11.48 30.88
N LEU A 51 12.04 11.44 30.54
CA LEU A 51 13.11 10.99 31.44
C LEU A 51 13.32 11.97 32.60
N ASN A 52 13.18 13.27 32.34
CA ASN A 52 13.29 14.31 33.37
C ASN A 52 12.01 14.48 34.20
N LYS A 53 10.95 13.72 33.90
CA LYS A 53 9.64 13.81 34.58
C LYS A 53 9.06 15.23 34.54
N GLU A 54 9.20 15.86 33.38
CA GLU A 54 8.60 17.15 33.10
C GLU A 54 7.07 17.09 33.29
N PRO A 55 6.41 18.23 33.56
CA PRO A 55 4.96 18.26 33.70
C PRO A 55 4.25 17.88 32.40
N ASP A 56 3.02 17.38 32.51
CA ASP A 56 2.25 16.84 31.40
C ASP A 56 2.15 17.83 30.22
N GLU A 57 2.01 19.13 30.48
CA GLU A 57 1.93 20.15 29.45
C GLU A 57 3.20 20.18 28.56
N VAL A 58 4.37 20.04 29.18
CA VAL A 58 5.67 20.02 28.48
C VAL A 58 5.83 18.72 27.70
N ILE A 59 5.40 17.59 28.28
CA ILE A 59 5.41 16.30 27.57
C ILE A 59 4.49 16.35 26.35
N TRP A 60 3.28 16.89 26.49
CA TRP A 60 2.32 16.98 25.38
C TRP A 60 2.79 17.96 24.30
N ASP A 61 3.44 19.08 24.64
CA ASP A 61 3.99 19.99 23.65
C ASP A 61 5.14 19.34 22.86
N ALA A 62 6.03 18.61 23.55
CA ALA A 62 7.06 17.81 22.91
C ALA A 62 6.48 16.69 22.02
N VAL A 63 5.32 16.11 22.38
CA VAL A 63 4.59 15.19 21.51
C VAL A 63 4.11 15.91 20.26
N TYR A 64 3.50 17.10 20.40
CA TYR A 64 3.06 17.88 19.25
C TYR A 64 4.19 18.20 18.30
N ASP A 65 5.34 18.64 18.81
CA ASP A 65 6.53 18.96 18.02
C ASP A 65 7.12 17.74 17.32
N ALA A 66 7.16 16.59 18.02
CA ALA A 66 7.57 15.33 17.42
C ALA A 66 6.65 14.90 16.27
N VAL A 67 5.35 15.21 16.37
CA VAL A 67 4.36 14.85 15.37
C VAL A 67 4.02 15.95 14.36
N THR A 68 4.52 17.18 14.38
CA THR A 68 4.04 18.23 13.44
C THR A 68 4.64 18.14 12.04
N GLU A 69 5.85 17.59 11.85
CA GLU A 69 6.59 17.81 10.59
C GLU A 69 7.12 16.51 9.94
N SER A 70 6.33 15.45 9.95
CA SER A 70 6.48 14.31 9.00
C SER A 70 5.91 14.63 7.63
N THR A 71 5.74 15.91 7.27
CA THR A 71 5.73 16.25 5.85
C THR A 71 7.07 15.78 5.31
N PRO A 72 7.10 14.83 4.37
CA PRO A 72 8.31 14.66 3.58
C PRO A 72 8.65 16.06 3.02
N PRO A 73 9.94 16.47 2.95
CA PRO A 73 10.29 17.53 2.00
C PRO A 73 9.60 17.18 0.69
N PRO A 74 8.94 18.12 -0.01
CA PRO A 74 8.04 17.83 -1.13
C PRO A 74 8.72 16.78 -1.98
N ARG A 75 8.28 15.53 -1.83
CA ARG A 75 8.87 14.45 -2.60
C ARG A 75 8.56 14.90 -4.02
N PRO A 76 9.54 14.96 -4.95
CA PRO A 76 9.18 14.99 -6.35
C PRO A 76 8.14 13.89 -6.48
N ALA A 77 6.91 14.28 -6.88
CA ALA A 77 5.70 13.49 -6.73
C ALA A 77 6.12 12.05 -6.95
N SER A 78 6.05 11.21 -5.90
CA SER A 78 6.48 9.84 -6.03
C SER A 78 5.58 9.27 -7.09
N SER A 79 6.11 9.27 -8.31
CA SER A 79 5.47 8.88 -9.53
C SER A 79 5.52 7.36 -9.48
N ILE A 80 4.81 6.81 -8.50
CA ILE A 80 4.21 5.51 -8.67
C ILE A 80 3.10 5.79 -9.67
N GLN A 81 3.53 5.86 -10.93
CA GLN A 81 2.73 5.85 -12.15
C GLN A 81 1.97 4.53 -12.15
N GLN A 82 0.98 4.38 -11.28
CA GLN A 82 0.02 3.27 -11.36
C GLN A 82 -1.32 3.73 -11.94
N THR A 83 -1.51 5.04 -12.07
CA THR A 83 -2.55 5.59 -12.94
C THR A 83 -1.89 5.94 -14.27
N PRO A 84 -2.23 5.26 -15.37
CA PRO A 84 -1.81 5.66 -16.71
C PRO A 84 -2.10 7.15 -16.93
N TRP A 85 -1.10 7.88 -17.41
CA TRP A 85 -1.14 9.33 -17.50
C TRP A 85 -1.70 9.80 -18.84
N LEU A 86 -1.34 9.13 -19.95
CA LEU A 86 -1.81 9.49 -21.30
C LEU A 86 -2.93 8.55 -21.78
N HIS A 87 -2.85 7.26 -21.45
CA HIS A 87 -3.77 6.26 -22.00
C HIS A 87 -4.66 5.61 -20.92
N ASN A 88 -5.92 6.06 -20.83
CA ASN A 88 -6.93 5.36 -20.03
C ASN A 88 -7.53 4.16 -20.79
N THR A 89 -8.15 3.22 -20.07
CA THR A 89 -8.77 2.01 -20.66
C THR A 89 -9.83 2.31 -21.73
N GLY A 90 -10.46 3.50 -21.70
CA GLY A 90 -11.42 3.95 -22.71
C GLY A 90 -10.78 4.55 -23.98
N SER A 91 -9.50 4.93 -23.94
CA SER A 91 -8.74 5.40 -25.10
C SER A 91 -8.36 4.25 -26.04
N PHE A 92 -8.39 3.02 -25.55
CA PHE A 92 -8.05 1.84 -26.32
C PHE A 92 -9.31 1.22 -26.91
N ALA A 93 -9.45 1.25 -28.23
CA ALA A 93 -10.51 0.50 -28.88
C ALA A 93 -10.35 -0.99 -28.52
N ASN A 94 -11.36 -1.61 -27.91
CA ASN A 94 -11.37 -3.02 -27.52
C ASN A 94 -11.50 -3.92 -28.75
N SER A 95 -10.53 -3.81 -29.66
CA SER A 95 -10.34 -4.71 -30.78
C SER A 95 -9.22 -5.69 -30.41
N THR A 96 -9.37 -6.92 -30.85
CA THR A 96 -8.34 -7.95 -30.68
C THR A 96 -7.03 -7.58 -31.38
N GLU A 97 -7.10 -6.78 -32.45
CA GLU A 97 -5.96 -6.29 -33.23
C GLU A 97 -5.03 -5.39 -32.40
N HIS A 98 -5.58 -4.57 -31.52
CA HIS A 98 -4.76 -3.64 -30.76
C HIS A 98 -4.02 -4.30 -29.60
N ARG A 99 -4.45 -5.48 -29.11
CA ARG A 99 -3.87 -6.16 -27.91
C ARG A 99 -2.34 -6.28 -27.93
N LYS A 100 -1.75 -6.46 -29.11
CA LYS A 100 -0.28 -6.53 -29.30
C LYS A 100 0.47 -5.26 -28.89
N TYR A 101 -0.21 -4.11 -28.84
CA TYR A 101 0.37 -2.82 -28.46
C TYR A 101 0.20 -2.50 -26.97
N VAL A 102 -0.64 -3.25 -26.24
CA VAL A 102 -0.95 -3.00 -24.82
C VAL A 102 0.31 -3.10 -23.97
N ASP A 103 1.13 -4.12 -24.20
CA ASP A 103 2.34 -4.35 -23.43
C ASP A 103 3.35 -3.20 -23.59
N GLY A 104 3.49 -2.70 -24.82
CA GLY A 104 4.32 -1.53 -25.12
C GLY A 104 3.82 -0.26 -24.42
N VAL A 105 2.51 0.00 -24.47
CA VAL A 105 1.87 1.15 -23.80
C VAL A 105 2.02 1.04 -22.29
N LEU A 106 1.78 -0.13 -21.69
CA LEU A 106 1.93 -0.34 -20.26
C LEU A 106 3.38 -0.12 -19.79
N ARG A 107 4.35 -0.57 -20.57
CA ARG A 107 5.77 -0.34 -20.28
C ARG A 107 6.16 1.14 -20.36
N GLU A 108 5.56 1.89 -21.27
CA GLU A 108 5.79 3.33 -21.41
C GLU A 108 5.12 4.14 -20.30
N GLU A 109 3.90 3.77 -19.90
CA GLU A 109 3.10 4.44 -18.87
C GLU A 109 3.57 4.15 -17.44
N LEU A 110 3.89 2.88 -17.14
CA LEU A 110 4.19 2.40 -15.79
C LEU A 110 5.70 2.32 -15.51
N GLY A 111 6.54 2.55 -16.52
CA GLY A 111 7.99 2.48 -16.42
C GLY A 111 8.52 1.06 -16.24
N GLN A 112 9.44 0.87 -15.29
CA GLN A 112 10.06 -0.44 -15.02
C GLN A 112 9.07 -1.36 -14.32
N LEU A 113 8.48 -2.28 -15.08
CA LEU A 113 7.67 -3.38 -14.55
C LEU A 113 8.59 -4.53 -14.14
N TYR A 114 8.62 -4.86 -12.86
CA TYR A 114 9.30 -6.06 -12.36
C TYR A 114 8.38 -7.25 -12.56
N VAL A 115 8.63 -8.02 -13.62
CA VAL A 115 8.01 -9.32 -13.83
C VAL A 115 8.85 -10.38 -13.10
N GLU A 116 8.20 -11.40 -12.55
CA GLU A 116 8.87 -12.54 -11.87
C GLU A 116 9.78 -12.15 -10.69
N VAL A 117 9.27 -11.33 -9.78
CA VAL A 117 9.99 -11.00 -8.52
C VAL A 117 10.29 -12.30 -7.74
N PRO A 118 11.58 -12.66 -7.53
CA PRO A 118 11.92 -13.89 -6.83
C PRO A 118 11.35 -13.94 -5.41
N GLY A 119 10.76 -15.07 -5.02
CA GLY A 119 10.19 -15.26 -3.68
C GLY A 119 8.90 -14.48 -3.40
N PHE A 120 8.32 -13.76 -4.38
CA PHE A 120 7.10 -12.98 -4.18
C PHE A 120 5.94 -13.82 -3.63
N PHE A 121 5.72 -15.00 -4.22
CA PHE A 121 4.62 -15.88 -3.79
C PHE A 121 4.80 -16.30 -2.33
N GLU A 122 5.99 -16.73 -1.94
CA GLU A 122 6.28 -17.14 -0.56
C GLU A 122 6.14 -15.97 0.42
N ALA A 123 6.69 -14.80 0.08
CA ALA A 123 6.65 -13.62 0.94
C ALA A 123 5.22 -13.11 1.20
N TYR A 124 4.35 -13.17 0.19
CA TYR A 124 3.00 -12.60 0.27
C TYR A 124 1.93 -13.63 0.64
N PHE A 125 2.04 -14.85 0.10
CA PHE A 125 1.03 -15.89 0.20
C PHE A 125 1.46 -17.08 1.07
N GLY A 126 2.75 -17.22 1.40
CA GLY A 126 3.28 -18.37 2.15
C GLY A 126 2.75 -18.50 3.58
N SER A 127 2.21 -17.43 4.16
CA SER A 127 1.57 -17.47 5.48
C SER A 127 0.12 -17.98 5.45
N VAL A 128 -0.49 -18.16 4.27
CA VAL A 128 -1.88 -18.59 4.12
C VAL A 128 -1.96 -20.11 4.05
N PRO A 129 -2.43 -20.80 5.11
CA PRO A 129 -2.45 -22.25 5.14
C PRO A 129 -3.41 -22.82 4.09
N GLY A 130 -2.95 -23.82 3.34
CA GLY A 130 -3.80 -24.54 2.36
C GLY A 130 -4.13 -23.76 1.08
N LEU A 131 -3.60 -22.55 0.91
CA LEU A 131 -3.84 -21.74 -0.29
C LEU A 131 -3.39 -22.46 -1.57
N GLU A 132 -2.24 -23.12 -1.53
CA GLU A 132 -1.73 -23.90 -2.68
C GLU A 132 -2.71 -25.00 -3.10
N LEU A 133 -3.23 -25.76 -2.13
CA LEU A 133 -4.21 -26.82 -2.38
C LEU A 133 -5.52 -26.26 -2.96
N VAL A 134 -6.01 -25.14 -2.41
CA VAL A 134 -7.23 -24.49 -2.89
C VAL A 134 -7.03 -23.92 -4.30
N ALA A 135 -5.89 -23.26 -4.54
CA ALA A 135 -5.55 -22.70 -5.84
C ALA A 135 -5.45 -23.81 -6.90
N GLN A 136 -4.82 -24.94 -6.56
CA GLN A 136 -4.72 -26.10 -7.43
C GLN A 136 -6.10 -26.66 -7.76
N ALA A 137 -6.96 -26.87 -6.76
CA ALA A 137 -8.32 -27.38 -6.98
C ALA A 137 -9.17 -26.47 -7.87
N VAL A 138 -9.03 -25.14 -7.71
CA VAL A 138 -9.70 -24.16 -8.59
C VAL A 138 -9.13 -24.25 -10.00
N PHE A 139 -7.81 -24.36 -10.13
CA PHE A 139 -7.15 -24.44 -11.43
C PHE A 139 -7.52 -25.71 -12.20
N ASP A 140 -7.57 -26.86 -11.54
CA ASP A 140 -7.99 -28.14 -12.12
C ASP A 140 -9.43 -28.05 -12.63
N LYS A 141 -10.32 -27.43 -11.84
CA LYS A 141 -11.70 -27.19 -12.23
C LYS A 141 -11.84 -26.29 -13.47
N CYS A 142 -10.89 -25.37 -13.68
CA CYS A 142 -10.87 -24.53 -14.89
C CYS A 142 -10.47 -25.31 -16.16
N LYS A 143 -9.82 -26.47 -16.02
CA LYS A 143 -9.45 -27.36 -17.13
C LYS A 143 -10.52 -28.41 -17.43
N GLU A 144 -11.53 -28.54 -16.57
CA GLU A 144 -12.56 -29.57 -16.66
C GLU A 144 -13.70 -29.19 -17.62
N GLY A 145 -14.34 -30.20 -18.21
CA GLY A 145 -15.52 -30.07 -19.07
C GLY A 145 -15.21 -29.90 -20.57
N ASP A 146 -16.25 -29.96 -21.40
CA ASP A 146 -16.12 -29.86 -22.86
C ASP A 146 -15.73 -28.45 -23.33
N ASN A 147 -15.99 -27.44 -22.50
CA ASN A 147 -15.63 -26.04 -22.73
C ASN A 147 -14.81 -25.48 -21.55
N PRO A 148 -13.55 -25.92 -21.38
CA PRO A 148 -12.72 -25.53 -20.27
C PRO A 148 -12.39 -24.04 -20.31
N LEU A 149 -12.37 -23.40 -19.13
CA LEU A 149 -12.02 -21.99 -18.97
C LEU A 149 -10.52 -21.74 -19.18
N TYR A 150 -9.69 -22.77 -19.09
CA TYR A 150 -8.26 -22.70 -19.33
C TYR A 150 -7.79 -23.85 -20.21
N ARG A 151 -7.00 -23.53 -21.24
CA ARG A 151 -6.25 -24.51 -22.04
C ARG A 151 -4.78 -24.12 -22.08
N GLU A 152 -3.90 -25.09 -22.01
CA GLU A 152 -2.44 -24.86 -22.00
C GLU A 152 -1.95 -24.11 -23.25
N GLU A 153 -2.59 -24.38 -24.40
CA GLU A 153 -2.22 -23.82 -25.70
C GLU A 153 -2.78 -22.40 -25.95
N SER A 154 -3.89 -22.05 -25.30
CA SER A 154 -4.65 -20.81 -25.59
C SER A 154 -4.91 -19.93 -24.35
N GLY A 155 -4.44 -20.36 -23.18
CA GLY A 155 -4.60 -19.66 -21.92
C GLY A 155 -6.04 -19.62 -21.42
N CYS A 156 -6.37 -18.60 -20.63
CA CYS A 156 -7.71 -18.39 -20.10
C CYS A 156 -8.68 -17.94 -21.21
N GLN A 157 -9.81 -18.63 -21.34
CA GLN A 157 -10.88 -18.28 -22.28
C GLN A 157 -11.92 -17.42 -21.57
N GLY A 158 -12.18 -16.22 -22.11
CA GLY A 158 -13.21 -15.33 -21.60
C GLY A 158 -14.61 -15.92 -21.83
N ARG A 159 -15.52 -15.76 -20.87
CA ARG A 159 -16.94 -16.10 -21.09
C ARG A 159 -17.52 -15.11 -22.09
N ASN A 160 -17.78 -15.55 -23.33
CA ASN A 160 -18.66 -14.83 -24.24
C ASN A 160 -20.07 -14.85 -23.66
N GLY A 161 -20.44 -13.79 -22.95
CA GLY A 161 -21.84 -13.54 -22.60
C GLY A 161 -22.61 -13.26 -23.88
N SER A 162 -23.32 -14.26 -24.40
CA SER A 162 -24.39 -14.03 -25.37
C SER A 162 -25.57 -13.42 -24.61
N LEU A 163 -25.68 -12.09 -24.64
CA LEU A 163 -26.93 -11.41 -24.30
C LEU A 163 -27.93 -11.75 -25.42
N MET A 164 -28.90 -12.60 -25.10
CA MET A 164 -30.24 -12.53 -25.71
C MET A 164 -31.08 -11.54 -24.93
#